data_AF-A0AAD4CIV5-F1
#
_entry.id   AF-A0AAD4CIV5-F1
#
_cell.length_a   1.000
_cell.length_b   1.000
_cell.length_c   1.000
_cell.angle_alpha   90.00
_cell.angle_beta   90.00
_cell.angle_gamma   90.00
#
_symmetry.space_group_name_H-M   'P 1'
#
loop_
_entity.id
_entity.type
_entity.pdbx_description
1 polymer ?
#
loop_
_entity_poly.entity_id
_entity_poly.type
_entity_poly.pdbx_seq_one_letter_code
_entity_poly.pdbx_strand_id
1 'polypeptide(L)'
;MSEPDNHPPPIHPLSRALWHFSPQWFLIPQGTGIIAILLHQLHYQFGALPILAKIVWIYTIALFGIALILYTLRIMLYRHHVAHELRTNLLETSCLGSIAVTFTSVIEMASLQYGSTAGLAIYILWWISAAISVLAVIAIPYVQLKLQPYGLERLPPAILLPVIAALTAAAGAGVVCTSADISVRLQVPAIIVSYLIIGAGFGLAIAFSSVVLLEHFSRTYPTTDKVYQDMIICGPFGQGGFALQSLGAVVLDGSFAQYDRGTLITAKAAEPIGYISQFFGRSRNGDWHG
;
A
#
# COMPACT_ATOMS: atom_id res chain seq x y z
N MET A 1 -26.09 -26.16 5.30
CA MET A 1 -26.81 -25.76 4.06
C MET A 1 -27.42 -24.41 4.34
N SER A 2 -26.65 -23.32 4.15
CA SER A 2 -27.12 -21.95 4.35
C SER A 2 -27.87 -21.51 3.10
N GLU A 3 -29.09 -21.02 3.26
CA GLU A 3 -29.87 -20.43 2.16
C GLU A 3 -29.03 -19.42 1.37
N PRO A 4 -29.06 -19.46 0.03
CA PRO A 4 -28.49 -18.37 -0.75
C PRO A 4 -29.26 -17.11 -0.39
N ASP A 5 -28.54 -16.06 -0.01
CA ASP A 5 -29.07 -14.76 0.43
C ASP A 5 -29.79 -14.10 -0.76
N ASN A 6 -31.04 -14.50 -0.99
CA ASN A 6 -31.89 -14.13 -2.12
C ASN A 6 -32.56 -12.77 -1.86
N HIS A 7 -31.77 -11.76 -1.53
CA HIS A 7 -32.26 -10.38 -1.60
C HIS A 7 -32.22 -9.94 -3.07
N PRO A 8 -33.38 -9.73 -3.71
CA PRO A 8 -33.40 -9.31 -5.11
C PRO A 8 -32.69 -7.96 -5.26
N PRO A 9 -31.89 -7.76 -6.32
CA PRO A 9 -31.19 -6.52 -6.53
C PRO A 9 -32.19 -5.35 -6.58
N PRO A 10 -31.84 -4.19 -6.01
CA PRO A 10 -32.75 -3.06 -5.95
C PRO A 10 -33.18 -2.60 -7.36
N ILE A 11 -34.44 -2.17 -7.46
CA ILE A 11 -35.10 -1.85 -8.73
C ILE A 11 -34.56 -0.53 -9.32
N HIS A 12 -34.18 0.43 -8.48
CA HIS A 12 -33.69 1.73 -8.92
C HIS A 12 -32.23 1.67 -9.42
N PRO A 13 -31.88 2.31 -10.57
CA PRO A 13 -30.57 2.18 -11.19
C PRO A 13 -29.40 2.62 -10.29
N LEU A 14 -29.58 3.71 -9.53
CA LEU A 14 -28.55 4.20 -8.59
C LEU A 14 -28.34 3.24 -7.41
N SER A 15 -29.43 2.67 -6.88
CA SER A 15 -29.36 1.69 -5.80
C SER A 15 -28.70 0.39 -6.26
N ARG A 16 -28.88 0.02 -7.54
CA ARG A 16 -28.23 -1.13 -8.17
C ARG A 16 -26.75 -0.88 -8.44
N ALA A 17 -26.38 0.32 -8.90
CA ALA A 17 -24.99 0.73 -9.03
C ALA A 17 -24.26 0.65 -7.68
N LEU A 18 -24.90 1.11 -6.60
CA LEU A 18 -24.37 1.02 -5.25
C LEU A 18 -24.28 -0.42 -4.73
N TRP A 19 -25.26 -1.27 -5.08
CA TRP A 19 -25.26 -2.69 -4.73
C TRP A 19 -24.04 -3.42 -5.32
N HIS A 20 -23.71 -3.16 -6.59
CA HIS A 20 -22.57 -3.76 -7.28
C HIS A 20 -21.24 -3.02 -7.07
N PHE A 21 -21.19 -1.98 -6.22
CA PHE A 21 -19.98 -1.21 -5.98
C PHE A 21 -18.97 -2.02 -5.14
N SER A 22 -18.02 -2.70 -5.82
CA SER A 22 -17.00 -3.53 -5.20
C SER A 22 -15.79 -2.74 -4.68
N PRO A 23 -15.09 -3.18 -3.61
CA PRO A 23 -13.81 -2.61 -3.19
C PRO A 23 -12.73 -2.58 -4.29
N GLN A 24 -12.89 -3.36 -5.35
CA GLN A 24 -12.02 -3.31 -6.53
C GLN A 24 -11.93 -1.90 -7.15
N TRP A 25 -12.98 -1.08 -7.03
CA TRP A 25 -12.98 0.29 -7.53
C TRP A 25 -11.93 1.17 -6.83
N PHE A 26 -11.46 0.80 -5.62
CA PHE A 26 -10.35 1.51 -4.95
C PHE A 26 -9.00 1.32 -5.64
N LEU A 27 -8.85 0.32 -6.54
CA LEU A 27 -7.62 0.15 -7.31
C LEU A 27 -7.35 1.33 -8.27
N ILE A 28 -8.41 2.04 -8.69
CA ILE A 28 -8.28 3.22 -9.54
C ILE A 28 -7.58 4.37 -8.79
N PRO A 29 -8.12 4.88 -7.66
CA PRO A 29 -7.43 5.92 -6.90
C PRO A 29 -6.08 5.46 -6.32
N GLN A 30 -5.92 4.16 -6.01
CA GLN A 30 -4.61 3.61 -5.66
C GLN A 30 -3.58 3.84 -6.79
N GLY A 31 -3.91 3.42 -8.01
CA GLY A 31 -3.04 3.56 -9.16
C GLY A 31 -2.72 5.02 -9.48
N THR A 32 -3.72 5.91 -9.47
CA THR A 32 -3.51 7.34 -9.72
C THR A 32 -2.67 8.00 -8.64
N GLY A 33 -2.82 7.57 -7.38
CA GLY A 33 -1.99 8.04 -6.26
C GLY A 33 -0.52 7.69 -6.43
N ILE A 34 -0.22 6.44 -6.78
CA ILE A 34 1.15 6.00 -7.05
C ILE A 34 1.73 6.73 -8.26
N ILE A 35 0.95 6.93 -9.33
CA ILE A 35 1.38 7.71 -10.50
C ILE A 35 1.72 9.16 -10.09
N ALA A 36 0.93 9.79 -9.22
CA ALA A 36 1.23 11.14 -8.74
C ALA A 36 2.59 11.23 -8.04
N ILE A 37 2.91 10.24 -7.19
CA ILE A 37 4.20 10.15 -6.50
C ILE A 37 5.35 9.97 -7.49
N LEU A 38 5.21 9.03 -8.42
CA LEU A 38 6.23 8.77 -9.44
C LEU A 38 6.49 9.98 -10.33
N LEU A 39 5.42 10.69 -10.75
CA LEU A 39 5.55 11.92 -11.53
C LEU A 39 6.31 13.01 -10.75
N HIS A 40 6.08 13.12 -9.44
CA HIS A 40 6.78 14.09 -8.60
C HIS A 40 8.26 13.73 -8.40
N GLN A 41 8.58 12.45 -8.27
CA GLN A 41 9.94 11.97 -7.97
C GLN A 41 10.82 11.74 -9.21
N LEU A 42 10.27 11.85 -10.43
CA LEU A 42 11.02 11.63 -11.65
C LEU A 42 12.15 12.68 -11.82
N HIS A 43 13.38 12.21 -12.08
CA HIS A 43 14.56 13.08 -12.22
C HIS A 43 14.50 14.02 -13.44
N TYR A 44 13.80 13.62 -14.52
CA TYR A 44 13.68 14.43 -15.74
C TYR A 44 12.50 15.40 -15.61
N GLN A 45 12.66 16.43 -14.78
CA GLN A 45 11.61 17.41 -14.53
C GLN A 45 11.64 18.50 -15.61
N PHE A 46 10.76 18.40 -16.61
CA PHE A 46 10.28 19.60 -17.28
C PHE A 46 9.41 20.40 -16.30
N GLY A 47 9.41 21.73 -16.34
CA GLY A 47 8.71 22.58 -15.36
C GLY A 47 7.20 22.30 -15.19
N ALA A 48 6.57 21.59 -16.14
CA ALA A 48 5.17 21.18 -16.08
C ALA A 48 4.91 19.90 -15.24
N LEU A 49 5.94 19.09 -14.94
CA LEU A 49 5.77 17.77 -14.33
C LEU A 49 5.29 17.82 -12.87
N PRO A 50 5.81 18.71 -11.99
CA PRO A 50 5.30 18.85 -10.63
C PRO A 50 3.86 19.38 -10.59
N ILE A 51 3.48 20.22 -11.56
CA ILE A 51 2.11 20.73 -11.70
C ILE A 51 1.17 19.58 -12.07
N LEU A 52 1.57 18.73 -13.02
CA LEU A 52 0.80 17.54 -13.39
C LEU A 52 0.65 16.58 -12.21
N ALA A 53 1.73 16.32 -11.46
CA ALA A 53 1.68 15.48 -10.27
C ALA A 53 0.66 16.00 -9.25
N LYS A 54 0.61 17.32 -9.01
CA LYS A 54 -0.37 17.96 -8.13
C LYS A 54 -1.81 17.80 -8.63
N ILE A 55 -2.05 17.95 -9.94
CA ILE A 55 -3.38 17.75 -10.54
C ILE A 55 -3.85 16.30 -10.35
N VAL A 56 -2.98 15.33 -10.64
CA VAL A 56 -3.27 13.89 -10.47
C VAL A 56 -3.50 13.56 -8.99
N TRP A 57 -2.77 14.19 -8.07
CA TRP A 57 -2.98 14.03 -6.63
C TRP A 57 -4.34 14.57 -6.18
N ILE A 58 -4.75 15.77 -6.61
CA ILE A 58 -6.09 16.31 -6.29
C ILE A 58 -7.19 15.41 -6.86
N TYR A 59 -7.01 14.92 -8.10
CA TYR A 59 -7.92 13.98 -8.72
C TYR A 59 -8.02 12.66 -7.92
N THR A 60 -6.89 12.17 -7.42
CA THR A 60 -6.85 10.98 -6.55
C THR A 60 -7.63 11.20 -5.26
N ILE A 61 -7.48 12.34 -4.59
CA ILE A 61 -8.24 12.68 -3.38
C ILE A 61 -9.74 12.71 -3.67
N ALA A 62 -10.16 13.33 -4.79
CA ALA A 62 -11.55 13.38 -5.20
C ALA A 62 -12.13 11.99 -5.47
N LEU A 63 -11.43 11.17 -6.26
CA LEU A 63 -11.84 9.79 -6.54
C LEU A 63 -11.91 8.95 -5.27
N PHE A 64 -10.91 9.06 -4.40
CA PHE A 64 -10.87 8.34 -3.13
C PHE A 64 -12.03 8.74 -2.21
N GLY A 65 -12.30 10.04 -2.09
CA GLY A 65 -13.43 10.55 -1.31
C GLY A 65 -14.78 10.05 -1.84
N ILE A 66 -15.00 10.10 -3.16
CA ILE A 66 -16.22 9.58 -3.78
C ILE A 66 -16.36 8.08 -3.53
N ALA A 67 -15.29 7.30 -3.77
CA ALA A 67 -15.29 5.86 -3.55
C ALA A 67 -15.56 5.50 -2.08
N LEU A 68 -14.98 6.24 -1.12
CA LEU A 68 -15.24 6.06 0.32
C LEU A 68 -16.70 6.35 0.68
N ILE A 69 -17.28 7.43 0.16
CA ILE A 69 -18.69 7.78 0.40
C ILE A 69 -19.60 6.67 -0.14
N LEU A 70 -19.37 6.24 -1.39
CA LEU A 70 -20.15 5.16 -2.01
C LEU A 70 -20.00 3.84 -1.24
N TYR A 71 -18.78 3.46 -0.86
CA TYR A 71 -18.57 2.22 -0.12
C TYR A 71 -19.20 2.27 1.28
N THR A 72 -19.10 3.41 1.97
CA THR A 72 -19.74 3.61 3.28
C THR A 72 -21.26 3.51 3.16
N LEU A 73 -21.85 4.14 2.14
CA LEU A 73 -23.29 4.02 1.85
C LEU A 73 -23.68 2.56 1.56
N ARG A 74 -22.88 1.81 0.81
CA ARG A 74 -23.09 0.37 0.55
C ARG A 74 -23.10 -0.44 1.86
N ILE A 75 -22.15 -0.20 2.77
CA ILE A 75 -22.09 -0.85 4.09
C ILE A 75 -23.31 -0.48 4.95
N MET A 76 -23.74 0.78 4.93
CA MET A 76 -24.88 1.24 5.74
C MET A 76 -26.21 0.67 5.25
N LEU A 77 -26.42 0.62 3.93
CA LEU A 77 -27.69 0.18 3.33
C LEU A 77 -27.78 -1.35 3.15
N TYR A 78 -26.66 -2.01 2.84
CA TYR A 78 -26.64 -3.43 2.45
C TYR A 78 -25.67 -4.25 3.31
N ARG A 79 -25.67 -4.03 4.63
CA ARG A 79 -24.73 -4.65 5.58
C ARG A 79 -24.63 -6.17 5.49
N HIS A 80 -25.77 -6.87 5.36
CA HIS A 80 -25.80 -8.33 5.27
C HIS A 80 -25.16 -8.82 3.97
N HIS A 81 -25.50 -8.21 2.84
CA HIS A 81 -24.92 -8.52 1.54
C HIS A 81 -23.40 -8.26 1.53
N VAL A 82 -22.95 -7.11 2.02
CA VAL A 82 -21.51 -6.78 2.10
C VAL A 82 -20.78 -7.77 3.01
N ALA A 83 -21.34 -8.11 4.18
CA ALA A 83 -20.74 -9.09 5.07
C ALA A 83 -20.67 -10.50 4.45
N HIS A 84 -21.66 -10.88 3.63
CA HIS A 84 -21.64 -12.12 2.87
C HIS A 84 -20.52 -12.10 1.82
N GLU A 85 -20.46 -11.05 1.00
CA GLU A 85 -19.44 -10.86 -0.05
C GLU A 85 -18.02 -10.86 0.53
N LEU A 86 -17.78 -10.19 1.66
CA LEU A 86 -16.49 -10.23 2.36
C LEU A 86 -16.16 -11.63 2.90
N ARG A 87 -17.13 -12.51 3.11
CA ARG A 87 -16.87 -13.88 3.60
C ARG A 87 -16.72 -14.89 2.48
N THR A 88 -17.18 -14.59 1.28
CA THR A 88 -17.21 -15.55 0.15
C THR A 88 -16.25 -15.17 -0.96
N ASN A 89 -15.96 -13.88 -1.16
CA ASN A 89 -15.14 -13.39 -2.26
C ASN A 89 -13.74 -12.92 -1.81
N LEU A 90 -12.71 -13.68 -2.20
CA LEU A 90 -11.30 -13.36 -1.92
C LEU A 90 -10.86 -12.03 -2.55
N LEU A 91 -11.40 -11.71 -3.73
CA LEU A 91 -11.09 -10.49 -4.45
C LEU A 91 -11.64 -9.24 -3.72
N GLU A 92 -12.91 -9.29 -3.29
CA GLU A 92 -13.55 -8.21 -2.50
C GLU A 92 -12.75 -7.91 -1.23
N THR A 93 -12.42 -8.96 -0.46
CA THR A 93 -11.66 -8.81 0.79
C THR A 93 -10.26 -8.27 0.59
N SER A 94 -9.53 -8.77 -0.42
CA SER A 94 -8.16 -8.34 -0.66
C SER A 94 -8.09 -6.89 -1.12
N CYS A 95 -9.06 -6.45 -1.94
CA CYS A 95 -9.15 -5.08 -2.40
C CYS A 95 -9.45 -4.06 -1.29
N LEU A 96 -9.86 -4.47 -0.09
CA LEU A 96 -9.92 -3.57 1.07
C LEU A 96 -8.54 -3.01 1.44
N GLY A 97 -7.47 -3.76 1.19
CA GLY A 97 -6.09 -3.27 1.36
C GLY A 97 -5.78 -2.06 0.49
N SER A 98 -6.44 -1.93 -0.67
CA SER A 98 -6.29 -0.79 -1.59
C SER A 98 -6.66 0.55 -0.96
N ILE A 99 -7.61 0.55 -0.02
CA ILE A 99 -8.01 1.75 0.74
C ILE A 99 -6.81 2.28 1.54
N ALA A 100 -6.10 1.37 2.23
CA ALA A 100 -4.94 1.72 3.04
C ALA A 100 -3.74 2.17 2.19
N VAL A 101 -3.52 1.52 1.03
CA VAL A 101 -2.50 1.95 0.06
C VAL A 101 -2.80 3.37 -0.43
N THR A 102 -4.02 3.61 -0.90
CA THR A 102 -4.44 4.92 -1.43
C THR A 102 -4.30 6.02 -0.39
N PHE A 103 -4.73 5.76 0.85
CA PHE A 103 -4.60 6.71 1.95
C PHE A 103 -3.13 7.05 2.22
N THR A 104 -2.26 6.04 2.24
CA THR A 104 -0.81 6.26 2.39
C THR A 104 -0.24 7.08 1.24
N SER A 105 -0.59 6.78 -0.02
CA SER A 105 -0.12 7.54 -1.18
C SER A 105 -0.54 9.02 -1.14
N VAL A 106 -1.74 9.31 -0.64
CA VAL A 106 -2.19 10.69 -0.45
C VAL A 106 -1.33 11.41 0.59
N ILE A 107 -0.98 10.74 1.70
CA ILE A 107 -0.11 11.29 2.76
C ILE A 107 1.32 11.51 2.24
N GLU A 108 1.86 10.59 1.44
CA GLU A 108 3.19 10.71 0.83
C GLU A 108 3.29 11.97 -0.05
N MET A 109 2.32 12.17 -0.93
CA MET A 109 2.25 13.40 -1.75
C MET A 109 2.05 14.65 -0.90
N ALA A 110 1.22 14.58 0.15
CA ALA A 110 1.07 15.69 1.08
C ALA A 110 2.40 16.03 1.76
N SER A 111 3.21 15.03 2.11
CA SER A 111 4.56 15.20 2.66
C SER A 111 5.50 15.90 1.68
N LEU A 112 5.51 15.46 0.42
CA LEU A 112 6.36 16.04 -0.63
C LEU A 112 6.01 17.50 -0.93
N GLN A 113 4.73 17.88 -0.86
CA GLN A 113 4.29 19.26 -1.14
C GLN A 113 4.28 20.19 0.07
N TYR A 114 3.90 19.69 1.24
CA TYR A 114 3.56 20.49 2.42
C TYR A 114 4.34 20.07 3.68
N GLY A 115 5.39 19.25 3.53
CA GLY A 115 6.18 18.75 4.65
C GLY A 115 6.79 19.84 5.53
N SER A 116 7.16 20.99 4.96
CA SER A 116 7.73 22.13 5.69
C SER A 116 6.71 22.91 6.53
N THR A 117 5.42 22.89 6.18
CA THR A 117 4.38 23.66 6.87
C THR A 117 3.52 22.80 7.77
N ALA A 118 3.29 21.54 7.40
CA ALA A 118 2.35 20.63 8.07
C ALA A 118 3.01 19.33 8.54
N GLY A 119 4.34 19.34 8.77
CA GLY A 119 5.11 18.12 9.05
C GLY A 119 4.59 17.27 10.21
N LEU A 120 4.21 17.89 11.34
CA LEU A 120 3.64 17.16 12.48
C LEU A 120 2.28 16.53 12.15
N ALA A 121 1.41 17.23 11.41
CA ALA A 121 0.10 16.71 11.04
C ALA A 121 0.23 15.52 10.08
N ILE A 122 1.14 15.61 9.11
CA ILE A 122 1.48 14.53 8.18
C ILE A 122 2.03 13.31 8.94
N TYR A 123 2.90 13.53 9.92
CA TYR A 123 3.43 12.46 10.78
C TYR A 123 2.34 11.74 11.57
N ILE A 124 1.38 12.47 12.15
CA ILE A 124 0.24 11.87 12.87
C ILE A 124 -0.64 11.08 11.90
N LEU A 125 -0.95 11.64 10.73
CA LEU A 125 -1.73 10.94 9.69
C LEU A 125 -1.04 9.67 9.22
N TRP A 126 0.29 9.70 9.08
CA TRP A 126 1.08 8.53 8.73
C TRP A 126 0.94 7.40 9.77
N TRP A 127 0.98 7.71 11.08
CA TRP A 127 0.76 6.69 12.12
C TRP A 127 -0.61 6.03 12.03
N ILE A 128 -1.66 6.81 11.74
CA ILE A 128 -3.01 6.28 11.51
C ILE A 128 -2.97 5.35 10.29
N SER A 129 -2.35 5.77 9.19
CA SER A 129 -2.21 4.95 7.99
C SER A 129 -1.45 3.66 8.26
N ALA A 130 -0.34 3.73 8.99
CA ALA A 130 0.47 2.57 9.37
C ALA A 130 -0.34 1.59 10.23
N ALA A 131 -1.11 2.08 11.20
CA ALA A 131 -1.99 1.25 12.02
C ALA A 131 -3.08 0.56 11.17
N ILE A 132 -3.70 1.28 10.23
CA ILE A 132 -4.69 0.72 9.30
C ILE A 132 -4.05 -0.34 8.40
N SER A 133 -2.86 -0.09 7.85
CA SER A 133 -2.15 -1.04 7.00
C SER A 133 -1.72 -2.31 7.74
N VAL A 134 -1.21 -2.18 8.97
CA VAL A 134 -0.88 -3.33 9.83
C VAL A 134 -2.14 -4.11 10.20
N LEU A 135 -3.24 -3.43 10.52
CA LEU A 135 -4.51 -4.08 10.77
C LEU A 135 -5.00 -4.81 9.51
N ALA A 136 -4.89 -4.20 8.33
CA ALA A 136 -5.29 -4.80 7.07
C ALA A 136 -4.49 -6.08 6.76
N VAL A 137 -3.16 -6.06 6.89
CA VAL A 137 -2.32 -7.23 6.59
C VAL A 137 -2.50 -8.39 7.58
N ILE A 138 -3.03 -8.12 8.78
CA ILE A 138 -3.36 -9.17 9.77
C ILE A 138 -4.80 -9.63 9.61
N ALA A 139 -5.75 -8.69 9.60
CA ALA A 139 -7.17 -8.98 9.65
C ALA A 139 -7.71 -9.58 8.34
N ILE A 140 -7.24 -9.09 7.18
CA ILE A 140 -7.72 -9.59 5.88
C ILE A 140 -7.33 -11.06 5.69
N PRO A 141 -6.05 -11.47 5.81
CA PRO A 141 -5.69 -12.89 5.70
C PRO A 141 -6.34 -13.75 6.79
N TYR A 142 -6.54 -13.23 8.00
CA TYR A 142 -7.24 -13.95 9.07
C TYR A 142 -8.70 -14.24 8.69
N VAL A 143 -9.42 -13.24 8.17
CA VAL A 143 -10.80 -13.40 7.68
C VAL A 143 -10.84 -14.40 6.53
N GLN A 144 -9.91 -14.30 5.58
CA GLN A 144 -9.81 -15.22 4.45
C GLN A 144 -9.59 -16.66 4.93
N LEU A 145 -8.70 -16.88 5.90
CA LEU A 145 -8.43 -18.22 6.44
C LEU A 145 -9.61 -18.81 7.24
N LYS A 146 -10.36 -17.97 7.98
CA LYS A 146 -11.40 -18.44 8.90
C LYS A 146 -12.79 -18.54 8.31
N LEU A 147 -13.11 -17.68 7.36
CA LEU A 147 -14.50 -17.49 6.89
C LEU A 147 -14.70 -17.94 5.45
N GLN A 148 -13.65 -18.02 4.62
CA GLN A 148 -13.80 -18.46 3.24
C GLN A 148 -13.76 -20.00 3.14
N PRO A 149 -14.57 -20.58 2.23
CA PRO A 149 -14.69 -22.02 2.12
C PRO A 149 -13.35 -22.69 1.76
N TYR A 150 -13.07 -23.80 2.44
CA TYR A 150 -11.92 -24.67 2.15
C TYR A 150 -12.02 -25.24 0.74
N GLY A 151 -10.98 -25.00 -0.06
CA GLY A 151 -10.92 -25.41 -1.46
C GLY A 151 -10.45 -24.25 -2.34
N LEU A 152 -9.22 -23.78 -2.13
CA LEU A 152 -8.55 -22.87 -3.05
C LEU A 152 -8.29 -23.63 -4.37
N GLU A 153 -9.32 -23.79 -5.21
CA GLU A 153 -9.05 -24.14 -6.59
C GLU A 153 -8.28 -23.01 -7.27
N ARG A 154 -8.41 -21.75 -6.80
CA ARG A 154 -7.79 -20.55 -7.41
C ARG A 154 -7.54 -19.41 -6.41
N LEU A 155 -6.29 -19.10 -6.10
CA LEU A 155 -5.83 -17.89 -5.41
C LEU A 155 -5.52 -16.77 -6.43
N PRO A 156 -6.36 -15.72 -6.53
CA PRO A 156 -5.99 -14.53 -7.28
C PRO A 156 -4.76 -13.84 -6.67
N PRO A 157 -3.84 -13.30 -7.51
CA PRO A 157 -2.70 -12.48 -7.06
C PRO A 157 -3.07 -11.30 -6.16
N ALA A 158 -4.33 -10.85 -6.23
CA ALA A 158 -4.88 -9.81 -5.37
C ALA A 158 -4.72 -10.07 -3.87
N ILE A 159 -4.54 -11.33 -3.43
CA ILE A 159 -4.26 -11.68 -2.02
C ILE A 159 -3.03 -10.94 -1.45
N LEU A 160 -2.15 -10.43 -2.31
CA LEU A 160 -0.98 -9.63 -1.93
C LEU A 160 -1.30 -8.16 -1.61
N LEU A 161 -2.49 -7.65 -1.93
CA LEU A 161 -2.87 -6.24 -1.69
C LEU A 161 -2.73 -5.77 -0.23
N PRO A 162 -3.10 -6.56 0.80
CA PRO A 162 -2.85 -6.19 2.19
C PRO A 162 -1.35 -6.12 2.53
N VAL A 163 -0.52 -6.95 1.90
CA VAL A 163 0.95 -6.91 2.06
C VAL A 163 1.52 -5.65 1.40
N ILE A 164 1.01 -5.29 0.21
CA ILE A 164 1.33 -4.02 -0.46
C ILE A 164 0.98 -2.85 0.45
N ALA A 165 -0.19 -2.84 1.10
CA ALA A 165 -0.58 -1.77 2.04
C ALA A 165 0.42 -1.57 3.19
N ALA A 166 0.89 -2.66 3.78
CA ALA A 166 1.90 -2.62 4.84
C ALA A 166 3.24 -2.07 4.31
N LEU A 167 3.72 -2.56 3.17
CA LEU A 167 4.98 -2.12 2.59
C LEU A 167 4.93 -0.66 2.09
N THR A 168 3.80 -0.22 1.54
CA THR A 168 3.57 1.19 1.20
C THR A 168 3.56 2.06 2.45
N ALA A 169 2.95 1.63 3.56
CA ALA A 169 3.04 2.38 4.82
C ALA A 169 4.50 2.53 5.31
N ALA A 170 5.32 1.49 5.17
CA ALA A 170 6.74 1.57 5.49
C ALA A 170 7.50 2.53 4.55
N ALA A 171 7.17 2.53 3.25
CA ALA A 171 7.72 3.48 2.29
C ALA A 171 7.34 4.93 2.63
N GLY A 172 6.08 5.15 2.98
CA GLY A 172 5.58 6.46 3.37
C GLY A 172 6.29 7.03 4.59
N ALA A 173 6.77 6.18 5.51
CA ALA A 173 7.56 6.64 6.64
C ALA A 173 8.89 7.26 6.18
N GLY A 174 9.55 6.64 5.19
CA GLY A 174 10.75 7.19 4.58
C GLY A 174 10.48 8.55 3.95
N VAL A 175 9.42 8.66 3.13
CA VAL A 175 9.01 9.92 2.50
C VAL A 175 8.65 11.00 3.53
N VAL A 176 7.96 10.63 4.61
CA VAL A 176 7.63 11.55 5.70
C VAL A 176 8.90 12.00 6.43
N CYS A 177 9.82 11.10 6.75
CA CYS A 177 11.04 11.47 7.46
C CYS A 177 12.03 12.26 6.59
N THR A 178 12.03 12.08 5.26
CA THR A 178 12.88 12.89 4.36
C THR A 178 12.29 14.26 4.04
N SER A 179 10.96 14.37 3.96
CA SER A 179 10.31 15.57 3.37
C SER A 179 9.61 16.45 4.40
N ALA A 180 9.19 15.88 5.54
CA ALA A 180 8.51 16.62 6.59
C ALA A 180 9.51 17.25 7.57
N ASP A 181 9.26 18.50 7.96
CA ASP A 181 10.04 19.17 9.00
C ASP A 181 9.63 18.65 10.38
N ILE A 182 10.22 17.50 10.77
CA ILE A 182 9.98 16.83 12.03
C ILE A 182 11.30 16.55 12.74
N SER A 183 11.32 16.72 14.07
CA SER A 183 12.51 16.47 14.88
C SER A 183 12.98 15.01 14.72
N VAL A 184 14.29 14.79 14.71
CA VAL A 184 14.90 13.45 14.61
C VAL A 184 14.37 12.47 15.67
N ARG A 185 14.02 12.97 16.86
CA ARG A 185 13.43 12.15 17.93
C ARG A 185 12.10 11.48 17.54
N LEU A 186 11.32 12.11 16.64
CA LEU A 186 10.07 11.57 16.11
C LEU A 186 10.30 10.66 14.90
N GLN A 187 11.37 10.89 14.14
CA GLN A 187 11.70 10.06 12.97
C GLN A 187 12.12 8.65 13.38
N VAL A 188 12.94 8.50 14.43
CA VAL A 188 13.50 7.19 14.83
C VAL A 188 12.44 6.12 15.10
N PRO A 189 11.37 6.35 15.89
CA PRO A 189 10.31 5.36 16.06
C PRO A 189 9.62 4.97 14.75
N ALA A 190 9.39 5.92 13.84
CA ALA A 190 8.78 5.66 12.55
C ALA A 190 9.70 4.78 11.67
N ILE A 191 11.01 5.05 11.68
CA ILE A 191 12.01 4.25 10.96
C ILE A 191 12.03 2.81 11.50
N ILE A 192 12.10 2.63 12.82
CA ILE A 192 12.14 1.30 13.45
C ILE A 192 10.89 0.49 13.11
N VAL A 193 9.70 1.09 13.29
CA VAL A 193 8.44 0.41 12.97
C VAL A 193 8.38 0.04 11.50
N SER A 194 8.84 0.91 10.60
CA SER A 194 8.86 0.63 9.17
C SER A 194 9.81 -0.50 8.79
N TYR A 195 10.99 -0.61 9.41
CA TYR A 195 11.87 -1.77 9.20
C TYR A 195 11.24 -3.08 9.69
N LEU A 196 10.51 -3.07 10.80
CA LEU A 196 9.75 -4.23 11.28
C LEU A 196 8.63 -4.62 10.30
N ILE A 197 7.89 -3.62 9.79
CA ILE A 197 6.86 -3.82 8.78
C ILE A 197 7.45 -4.40 7.49
N ILE A 198 8.62 -3.90 7.04
CA ILE A 198 9.32 -4.44 5.87
C ILE A 198 9.70 -5.91 6.08
N GLY A 199 10.27 -6.26 7.23
CA GLY A 199 10.65 -7.63 7.55
C GLY A 199 9.45 -8.58 7.53
N ALA A 200 8.36 -8.21 8.20
CA ALA A 200 7.11 -8.99 8.19
C ALA A 200 6.48 -9.05 6.80
N GLY A 201 6.45 -7.93 6.08
CA GLY A 201 5.88 -7.78 4.75
C GLY A 201 6.59 -8.62 3.71
N PHE A 202 7.93 -8.65 3.69
CA PHE A 202 8.68 -9.52 2.78
C PHE A 202 8.49 -11.00 3.07
N GLY A 203 8.46 -11.40 4.34
CA GLY A 203 8.18 -12.79 4.71
C GLY A 203 6.83 -13.26 4.16
N LEU A 204 5.78 -12.45 4.34
CA LEU A 204 4.45 -12.72 3.81
C LEU A 204 4.40 -12.64 2.27
N ALA A 205 5.09 -11.66 1.67
CA ALA A 205 5.14 -11.50 0.22
C ALA A 205 5.75 -12.73 -0.46
N ILE A 206 6.86 -13.25 0.07
CA ILE A 206 7.50 -14.47 -0.45
C ILE A 206 6.55 -15.66 -0.30
N ALA A 207 5.98 -15.87 0.89
CA ALA A 207 5.07 -16.98 1.15
C ALA A 207 3.86 -16.99 0.20
N PHE A 208 3.13 -15.87 0.09
CA PHE A 208 1.98 -15.78 -0.80
C PHE A 208 2.37 -15.84 -2.29
N SER A 209 3.46 -15.19 -2.69
CA SER A 209 3.92 -15.23 -4.09
C SER A 209 4.31 -16.64 -4.51
N SER A 210 4.98 -17.42 -3.65
CA SER A 210 5.30 -18.82 -3.94
C SER A 210 4.06 -19.66 -4.19
N VAL A 211 3.00 -19.46 -3.41
CA VAL A 211 1.73 -20.19 -3.60
C VAL A 211 1.04 -19.77 -4.90
N VAL A 212 0.96 -18.47 -5.17
CA VAL A 212 0.35 -17.95 -6.41
C VAL A 212 1.11 -18.45 -7.64
N LEU A 213 2.45 -18.48 -7.59
CA LEU A 213 3.28 -19.01 -8.67
C LEU A 213 3.07 -20.52 -8.87
N LEU A 214 3.05 -21.31 -7.79
CA LEU A 214 2.80 -22.75 -7.86
C LEU A 214 1.44 -23.05 -8.51
N GLU A 215 0.41 -22.28 -8.16
CA GLU A 215 -0.89 -22.39 -8.83
C GLU A 215 -0.77 -22.06 -10.32
N HIS A 216 -0.05 -20.99 -10.67
CA HIS A 216 0.13 -20.59 -12.06
C HIS A 216 0.82 -21.68 -12.90
N PHE A 217 1.83 -22.35 -12.34
CA PHE A 217 2.49 -23.51 -12.98
C PHE A 217 1.58 -24.73 -13.11
N SER A 218 0.57 -24.86 -12.24
CA SER A 218 -0.39 -25.96 -12.26
C SER A 218 -1.54 -25.74 -13.25
N ARG A 219 -1.60 -24.58 -13.92
CA ARG A 219 -2.68 -24.25 -14.88
C ARG A 219 -2.40 -24.84 -16.26
N THR A 220 -3.40 -25.54 -16.80
CA THR A 220 -3.36 -26.11 -18.16
C THR A 220 -3.51 -25.04 -19.26
N TYR A 221 -4.16 -23.90 -18.96
CA TYR A 221 -4.38 -22.81 -19.91
C TYR A 221 -4.28 -21.44 -19.21
N PRO A 222 -3.59 -20.44 -19.79
CA PRO A 222 -3.58 -19.09 -19.26
C PRO A 222 -4.95 -18.43 -19.48
N THR A 223 -5.57 -17.89 -18.42
CA THR A 223 -6.76 -17.05 -18.55
C THR A 223 -6.34 -15.67 -19.03
N THR A 224 -6.44 -15.41 -20.33
CA THR A 224 -6.02 -14.17 -20.99
C THR A 224 -6.66 -12.90 -20.42
N ASP A 225 -7.86 -13.02 -19.86
CA ASP A 225 -8.62 -11.88 -19.31
C ASP A 225 -8.12 -11.39 -17.93
N LYS A 226 -7.15 -12.06 -17.31
CA LYS A 226 -6.65 -11.72 -15.97
C LYS A 226 -5.14 -11.49 -15.89
N VAL A 227 -4.46 -11.35 -17.03
CA VAL A 227 -3.00 -11.17 -17.10
C VAL A 227 -2.52 -9.94 -16.32
N TYR A 228 -3.32 -8.86 -16.28
CA TYR A 228 -2.98 -7.66 -15.51
C TYR A 228 -2.90 -7.93 -13.99
N GLN A 229 -3.58 -8.96 -13.47
CA GLN A 229 -3.52 -9.31 -12.06
C GLN A 229 -2.16 -9.92 -11.69
N ASP A 230 -1.46 -10.55 -12.63
CA ASP A 230 -0.14 -11.14 -12.35
C ASP A 230 0.91 -10.05 -12.06
N MET A 231 0.71 -8.82 -12.58
CA MET A 231 1.55 -7.67 -12.22
C MET A 231 1.49 -7.31 -10.72
N ILE A 232 0.43 -7.73 -10.01
CA ILE A 232 0.31 -7.51 -8.56
C ILE A 232 1.41 -8.25 -7.79
N ILE A 233 1.92 -9.37 -8.31
CA ILE A 233 3.03 -10.13 -7.69
C ILE A 233 4.28 -9.26 -7.55
N CYS A 234 4.51 -8.34 -8.48
CA CYS A 234 5.64 -7.40 -8.42
C CYS A 234 5.43 -6.29 -7.39
N GLY A 235 4.18 -5.99 -7.02
CA GLY A 235 3.81 -4.87 -6.15
C GLY A 235 4.53 -4.86 -4.79
N PRO A 236 4.48 -5.94 -3.99
CA PRO A 236 5.15 -5.98 -2.70
C PRO A 236 6.66 -5.74 -2.81
N PHE A 237 7.33 -6.35 -3.79
CA PHE A 237 8.77 -6.22 -3.94
C PHE A 237 9.18 -4.81 -4.37
N GLY A 238 8.42 -4.19 -5.27
CA GLY A 238 8.63 -2.80 -5.67
C GLY A 238 8.46 -1.83 -4.49
N GLN A 239 7.38 -1.97 -3.72
CA GLN A 239 7.11 -1.13 -2.56
C GLN A 239 8.11 -1.35 -1.42
N GLY A 240 8.49 -2.61 -1.15
CA GLY A 240 9.51 -2.94 -0.16
C GLY A 240 10.89 -2.40 -0.54
N GLY A 241 11.27 -2.47 -1.82
CA GLY A 241 12.52 -1.89 -2.32
C GLY A 241 12.55 -0.36 -2.19
N PHE A 242 11.46 0.31 -2.58
CA PHE A 242 11.31 1.76 -2.41
C PHE A 242 11.36 2.16 -0.92
N ALA A 243 10.72 1.39 -0.04
CA ALA A 243 10.76 1.61 1.40
C ALA A 243 12.18 1.52 1.96
N LEU A 244 12.92 0.47 1.60
CA LEU A 244 14.32 0.30 2.01
C LEU A 244 15.21 1.45 1.50
N GLN A 245 15.02 1.86 0.24
CA GLN A 245 15.79 2.97 -0.32
C GLN A 245 15.52 4.29 0.42
N SER A 246 14.25 4.61 0.64
CA SER A 246 13.84 5.86 1.28
C SER A 246 14.28 5.91 2.75
N LEU A 247 14.05 4.84 3.51
CA LEU A 247 14.51 4.74 4.91
C LEU A 247 16.04 4.74 5.01
N GLY A 248 16.73 4.04 4.11
CA GLY A 248 18.20 4.03 4.06
C GLY A 248 18.78 5.43 3.87
N ALA A 249 18.16 6.27 3.03
CA ALA A 249 18.55 7.68 2.87
C ALA A 249 18.39 8.48 4.18
N VAL A 250 17.28 8.33 4.89
CA VAL A 250 17.02 9.00 6.19
C VAL A 250 18.04 8.59 7.26
N VAL A 251 18.40 7.31 7.28
CA VAL A 251 19.39 6.78 8.23
C VAL A 251 20.78 7.34 7.95
N LEU A 252 21.17 7.43 6.67
CA LEU A 252 22.46 7.99 6.25
C LEU A 252 22.55 9.51 6.46
N ASP A 253 21.43 10.22 6.47
CA ASP A 253 21.37 11.67 6.75
C ASP A 253 21.62 12.02 8.23
N GLY A 254 21.96 11.02 9.06
CA GLY A 254 22.41 11.24 10.44
C GLY A 254 21.32 11.18 11.51
N SER A 255 20.10 10.73 11.15
CA SER A 255 18.98 10.57 12.09
C SER A 255 19.32 9.69 13.30
N PHE A 256 20.15 8.66 13.13
CA PHE A 256 20.59 7.83 14.26
C PHE A 256 21.76 8.44 15.03
N ALA A 257 22.62 9.21 14.37
CA ALA A 257 23.76 9.88 15.01
C ALA A 257 23.29 10.98 15.98
N GLN A 258 22.18 11.67 15.67
CA GLN A 258 21.61 12.69 16.56
C GLN A 258 20.72 12.12 17.68
N TYR A 259 20.27 10.87 17.57
CA TYR A 259 19.39 10.22 18.55
C TYR A 259 20.15 9.57 19.72
N ASP A 260 21.38 9.09 19.46
CA ASP A 260 22.37 8.50 20.39
C ASP A 260 21.82 7.93 21.71
N ARG A 261 20.90 6.97 21.60
CA ARG A 261 20.40 6.19 22.75
C ARG A 261 20.38 4.70 22.41
N GLY A 262 21.36 3.97 22.96
CA GLY A 262 21.44 2.50 22.95
C GLY A 262 22.57 1.93 22.08
N THR A 263 22.89 0.65 22.30
CA THR A 263 23.98 -0.10 21.62
C THR A 263 23.67 -0.50 20.18
N LEU A 264 22.40 -0.48 19.77
CA LEU A 264 21.93 -0.83 18.42
C LEU A 264 21.63 0.40 17.53
N ILE A 265 21.39 1.58 18.12
CA ILE A 265 21.04 2.83 17.43
C ILE A 265 22.19 3.83 17.62
N THR A 266 23.38 3.41 17.20
CA THR A 266 24.60 4.22 17.27
C THR A 266 24.97 4.68 15.87
N ALA A 267 25.65 5.82 15.73
CA ALA A 267 26.16 6.32 14.44
C ALA A 267 26.91 5.25 13.62
N LYS A 268 27.62 4.32 14.30
CA LYS A 268 28.33 3.20 13.66
C LYS A 268 27.44 2.10 13.06
N ALA A 269 26.22 1.92 13.58
CA ALA A 269 25.24 0.97 13.04
C ALA A 269 24.42 1.59 11.89
N ALA A 270 24.34 2.92 11.84
CA ALA A 270 23.60 3.66 10.82
C ALA A 270 24.18 3.46 9.41
N GLU A 271 25.51 3.52 9.26
CA GLU A 271 26.19 3.33 7.98
C GLU A 271 25.88 1.96 7.34
N PRO A 272 26.14 0.81 7.98
CA PRO A 272 25.87 -0.49 7.36
C PRO A 272 24.38 -0.70 7.08
N ILE A 273 23.48 -0.28 7.99
CA ILE A 273 22.03 -0.41 7.78
C ILE A 273 21.57 0.45 6.60
N GLY A 274 22.05 1.69 6.52
CA GLY A 274 21.74 2.62 5.45
C GLY A 274 22.23 2.12 4.09
N TYR A 275 23.49 1.71 3.98
CA TYR A 275 24.05 1.18 2.74
C TYR A 275 23.42 -0.13 2.30
N ILE A 276 23.15 -1.05 3.23
CA ILE A 276 22.46 -2.32 2.92
C ILE A 276 21.04 -2.03 2.41
N SER A 277 20.32 -1.13 3.08
CA SER A 277 18.95 -0.77 2.68
C SER A 277 18.94 -0.10 1.29
N GLN A 278 19.88 0.80 1.02
CA GLN A 278 20.02 1.38 -0.31
C GLN A 278 20.45 0.35 -1.36
N PHE A 279 21.34 -0.59 -1.03
CA PHE A 279 21.77 -1.63 -1.96
C PHE A 279 20.60 -2.55 -2.36
N PHE A 280 19.81 -3.02 -1.40
CA PHE A 280 18.63 -3.84 -1.67
C PHE A 280 17.49 -3.05 -2.33
N GLY A 281 17.39 -1.74 -2.09
CA GLY A 281 16.40 -0.87 -2.73
C GLY A 281 16.77 -0.39 -4.13
N ARG A 282 18.06 -0.39 -4.50
CA ARG A 282 18.55 0.18 -5.76
C ARG A 282 18.37 -0.79 -6.92
N SER A 283 17.41 -0.51 -7.79
CA SER A 283 17.50 -0.91 -9.19
C SER A 283 18.61 -0.08 -9.85
N ARG A 284 19.57 -0.71 -10.54
CA ARG A 284 20.66 -0.06 -11.28
C ARG A 284 20.07 0.94 -12.29
N ASN A 285 19.97 2.22 -11.93
CA ASN A 285 20.03 3.28 -12.93
C ASN A 285 21.49 3.34 -13.40
N GLY A 286 21.70 2.95 -14.66
CA GLY A 286 23.00 2.89 -15.27
C GLY A 286 23.62 4.27 -15.38
N ASP A 287 24.79 4.42 -14.76
CA ASP A 287 25.80 5.38 -15.21
C ASP A 287 26.31 4.89 -16.58
N TRP A 288 25.66 5.35 -17.65
CA TRP A 288 26.24 5.35 -19.00
C TRP A 288 26.68 6.77 -19.33
N HIS A 289 27.79 7.18 -18.73
CA HIS A 289 28.62 8.26 -19.25
C HIS A 289 30.01 7.68 -19.51
N GLY A 290 30.21 7.24 -20.75
CA GLY A 290 31.50 7.10 -21.42
C GLY A 290 31.48 7.96 -22.67
#